data_AF-A0A2V7NSA5-F1
#
_entry.id   AF-A0A2V7NSA5-F1
#
_cell.length_a   1.000
_cell.length_b   1.000
_cell.length_c   1.000
_cell.angle_alpha   90.00
_cell.angle_beta   90.00
_cell.angle_gamma   90.00
#
_symmetry.space_group_name_H-M   'P 1'
#
loop_
_entity.id
_entity.type
_entity.pdbx_description
1 polymer ?
#
loop_
_entity_poly.entity_id
_entity_poly.type
_entity_poly.pdbx_seq_one_letter_code
_entity_poly.pdbx_strand_id
1 'polypeptide(L)'
;MSRFLRLSLVGVFAFETLACYHATVDTGLKPSAQVVEKSFAAGWIFGLVPPSTVATASQCSHGAAKIETQLSFVNQLVAFLTLDIFTPMSIKVTCAEGGRASVSPTAPTIDVGADATPEQIRDAISRAVGLSLRANAPAYVEY
;
A
#
# COMPACT_ATOMS: atom_id res chain seq x y z
N MET A 1 -39.45 -0.75 31.73
CA MET A 1 -39.04 -0.78 30.32
C MET A 1 -38.06 0.31 29.89
N SER A 2 -38.11 1.56 30.39
CA SER A 2 -37.24 2.64 29.84
C SER A 2 -35.74 2.52 30.16
N ARG A 3 -35.34 1.97 31.31
CA ARG A 3 -33.91 1.81 31.67
C ARG A 3 -33.18 0.79 30.80
N PHE A 4 -33.81 -0.36 30.54
CA PHE A 4 -33.25 -1.40 29.66
C PHE A 4 -33.22 -0.96 28.20
N LEU A 5 -34.22 -0.19 27.75
CA LEU A 5 -34.24 0.40 26.41
C LEU A 5 -33.12 1.46 26.23
N ARG A 6 -32.87 2.29 27.27
CA ARG A 6 -31.78 3.27 27.29
C ARG A 6 -30.39 2.60 27.31
N LEU A 7 -30.22 1.54 28.10
CA LEU A 7 -28.98 0.75 28.13
C LEU A 7 -28.71 0.04 26.79
N SER A 8 -29.77 -0.42 26.10
CA SER A 8 -29.65 -1.06 24.78
C SER A 8 -29.27 -0.05 23.69
N LEU A 9 -29.82 1.16 23.72
CA LEU A 9 -29.45 2.25 22.79
C LEU A 9 -27.98 2.68 22.96
N VAL A 10 -27.48 2.77 24.19
CA VAL A 10 -26.07 3.09 24.47
C VAL A 10 -25.15 1.93 24.03
N GLY A 11 -25.58 0.68 24.22
CA GLY A 11 -24.81 -0.49 23.81
C GLY A 11 -24.66 -0.63 22.29
N VAL A 12 -25.69 -0.28 21.50
CA VAL A 12 -25.63 -0.32 20.03
C VAL A 12 -24.69 0.75 19.47
N PHE A 13 -24.71 1.97 20.02
CA PHE A 13 -23.77 3.04 19.63
C PHE A 13 -22.30 2.70 19.91
N ALA A 14 -22.02 1.94 20.96
CA ALA A 14 -20.65 1.57 21.33
C ALA A 14 -20.00 0.55 20.36
N PHE A 15 -20.79 -0.17 19.57
CA PHE A 15 -20.25 -1.13 18.58
C PHE A 15 -19.93 -0.49 17.22
N GLU A 16 -20.51 0.67 16.90
CA GLU A 16 -20.23 1.39 15.64
C GLU A 16 -18.82 2.00 15.61
N THR A 17 -18.16 2.14 16.77
CA THR A 17 -16.79 2.65 16.87
C THR A 17 -15.70 1.60 16.57
N LEU A 18 -16.06 0.37 16.18
CA LEU A 18 -15.10 -0.62 15.65
C LEU A 18 -14.75 -0.36 14.18
N ALA A 19 -14.80 0.89 13.72
CA ALA A 19 -14.42 1.29 12.38
C ALA A 19 -12.90 1.13 12.16
N CYS A 20 -12.49 0.81 10.92
CA CYS A 20 -11.09 0.77 10.55
C CYS A 20 -10.51 2.20 10.48
N TYR A 21 -9.98 2.69 11.61
CA TYR A 21 -9.28 3.98 11.68
C TYR A 21 -7.89 3.97 11.04
N HIS A 22 -7.37 2.80 10.67
CA HIS A 22 -6.12 2.64 9.97
C HIS A 22 -6.26 1.58 8.88
N ALA A 23 -5.88 1.94 7.65
CA ALA A 23 -5.84 1.03 6.52
C ALA A 23 -4.43 1.07 5.92
N THR A 24 -3.89 -0.12 5.61
CA THR A 24 -2.58 -0.26 5.00
C THR A 24 -2.71 -1.11 3.75
N VAL A 25 -2.20 -0.59 2.64
CA VAL A 25 -2.03 -1.34 1.39
C VAL A 25 -0.54 -1.52 1.15
N ASP A 26 -0.10 -2.78 1.18
CA ASP A 26 1.26 -3.18 0.81
C ASP A 26 1.23 -3.76 -0.61
N THR A 27 2.13 -3.28 -1.46
CA THR A 27 2.22 -3.72 -2.86
C THR A 27 3.25 -4.83 -3.08
N GLY A 28 4.01 -5.19 -2.05
CA GLY A 28 5.14 -6.12 -2.14
C GLY A 28 6.41 -5.53 -2.75
N LEU A 29 6.40 -4.23 -3.10
CA LEU A 29 7.59 -3.52 -3.57
C LEU A 29 8.46 -3.09 -2.39
N LYS A 30 9.78 -3.11 -2.57
CA LYS A 30 10.73 -2.67 -1.55
C LYS A 30 10.53 -1.17 -1.27
N PRO A 31 10.29 -0.74 -0.02
CA PRO A 31 10.11 0.67 0.30
C PRO A 31 11.42 1.46 0.17
N SER A 32 11.35 2.67 -0.37
CA SER A 32 12.45 3.64 -0.39
C SER A 32 12.36 4.63 0.78
N ALA A 33 13.36 5.53 0.88
CA ALA A 33 13.32 6.66 1.81
C ALA A 33 12.36 7.79 1.37
N GLN A 34 11.84 7.76 0.14
CA GLN A 34 10.94 8.79 -0.37
C GLN A 34 9.51 8.55 0.13
N VAL A 35 8.93 9.57 0.77
CA VAL A 35 7.57 9.54 1.31
C VAL A 35 6.78 10.74 0.81
N VAL A 36 5.53 10.51 0.41
CA VAL A 36 4.55 11.53 0.05
C VAL A 36 3.46 11.50 1.10
N GLU A 37 3.24 12.62 1.79
CA GLU A 37 2.27 12.71 2.89
C GLU A 37 1.21 13.79 2.65
N LYS A 38 -0.03 13.47 3.00
CA LYS A 38 -1.17 14.38 3.02
C LYS A 38 -1.90 14.20 4.35
N SER A 39 -1.53 14.99 5.34
CA SER A 39 -2.04 14.89 6.72
C SER A 39 -3.52 15.25 6.88
N PHE A 40 -4.04 16.11 5.99
CA PHE A 40 -5.43 16.57 5.96
C PHE A 40 -6.02 16.39 4.55
N ALA A 41 -6.38 15.15 4.23
CA ALA A 41 -7.13 14.79 3.04
C ALA A 41 -8.64 14.97 3.34
N ALA A 42 -9.32 15.81 2.56
CA ALA A 42 -10.65 16.31 2.86
C ALA A 42 -11.77 15.35 2.44
N GLY A 43 -12.31 14.56 3.37
CA GLY A 43 -13.58 13.87 3.20
C GLY A 43 -14.76 14.78 3.59
N TRP A 44 -15.94 14.56 3.00
CA TRP A 44 -17.15 15.30 3.35
C TRP A 44 -18.35 14.42 3.60
N ILE A 45 -19.27 14.92 4.43
CA ILE A 45 -20.59 14.34 4.69
C ILE A 45 -20.44 12.88 5.13
N PHE A 46 -19.89 12.66 6.33
CA PHE A 46 -19.65 11.33 6.88
C PHE A 46 -18.78 10.43 5.98
N GLY A 47 -17.91 11.03 5.16
CA GLY A 47 -17.04 10.31 4.22
C GLY A 47 -17.72 9.91 2.91
N LEU A 48 -18.96 10.35 2.64
CA LEU A 48 -19.66 10.11 1.38
C LEU A 48 -18.90 10.69 0.18
N VAL A 49 -18.31 11.87 0.37
CA VAL A 49 -17.42 12.46 -0.63
C VAL A 49 -15.98 12.12 -0.24
N PRO A 50 -15.27 11.31 -1.04
CA PRO A 50 -13.90 10.93 -0.73
C PRO A 50 -12.95 12.13 -0.91
N PRO A 51 -11.76 12.09 -0.28
CA PRO A 51 -10.71 13.05 -0.54
C PRO A 51 -10.28 13.09 -2.01
N SER A 52 -9.71 14.22 -2.41
CA SER A 52 -9.04 14.32 -3.70
C SER A 52 -7.90 13.31 -3.82
N THR A 53 -7.67 12.84 -5.04
CA THR A 53 -6.63 11.84 -5.34
C THR A 53 -5.25 12.39 -5.00
N VAL A 54 -4.50 11.63 -4.19
CA VAL A 54 -3.07 11.90 -4.00
C VAL A 54 -2.34 11.47 -5.27
N ALA A 55 -1.69 12.41 -5.96
CA ALA A 55 -0.98 12.17 -7.22
C ALA A 55 0.34 11.42 -6.98
N THR A 56 0.24 10.14 -6.62
CA THR A 56 1.39 9.28 -6.34
C THR A 56 2.18 8.93 -7.59
N ALA A 57 1.51 8.80 -8.74
CA ALA A 57 2.17 8.44 -10.01
C ALA A 57 3.18 9.48 -10.51
N SER A 58 2.93 10.77 -10.26
CA SER A 58 3.87 11.83 -10.64
C SER A 58 5.01 12.03 -9.64
N GLN A 59 4.85 11.51 -8.42
CA GLN A 59 5.82 11.71 -7.33
C GLN A 59 6.69 10.46 -7.09
N CYS A 60 6.12 9.27 -7.22
CA CYS A 60 6.81 8.00 -7.09
C CYS A 60 7.08 7.39 -8.48
N SER A 61 8.27 7.63 -9.04
CA SER A 61 8.65 7.15 -10.38
C SER A 61 8.59 5.63 -10.55
N HIS A 62 8.79 4.88 -9.45
CA HIS A 62 8.75 3.41 -9.43
C HIS A 62 7.47 2.85 -8.79
N GLY A 63 6.45 3.69 -8.60
CA GLY A 63 5.19 3.31 -7.95
C GLY A 63 5.24 3.43 -6.42
N ALA A 64 4.09 3.20 -5.79
CA ALA A 64 3.95 3.21 -4.33
C ALA A 64 4.28 1.83 -3.77
N ALA A 65 5.18 1.75 -2.79
CA ALA A 65 5.45 0.50 -2.07
C ALA A 65 4.40 0.22 -0.99
N LYS A 66 4.05 1.25 -0.23
CA LYS A 66 3.11 1.15 0.89
C LYS A 66 2.24 2.40 0.96
N ILE A 67 0.94 2.21 1.16
CA ILE A 67 -0.03 3.29 1.35
C ILE A 67 -0.69 3.09 2.71
N GLU A 68 -0.61 4.10 3.57
CA GLU A 68 -1.18 4.12 4.91
C GLU A 68 -2.21 5.24 4.98
N THR A 69 -3.46 4.88 5.27
CA THR A 69 -4.53 5.85 5.54
C THR A 69 -4.90 5.76 7.00
N GLN A 70 -4.86 6.88 7.71
CA GLN A 70 -5.10 6.94 9.14
C GLN A 70 -6.03 8.09 9.52
N LEU A 71 -6.98 7.80 10.38
CA LEU A 71 -7.79 8.77 11.09
C LEU A 71 -7.15 9.01 12.47
N SER A 72 -6.31 10.05 12.57
CA SER A 72 -5.66 10.44 13.83
C SER A 72 -6.66 11.00 14.85
N PHE A 73 -6.25 11.13 16.11
CA PHE A 73 -7.05 11.82 17.12
C PHE A 73 -7.44 13.25 16.68
N VAL A 74 -6.51 13.99 16.09
CA VAL A 74 -6.77 15.36 15.59
C VAL A 74 -7.82 15.33 14.47
N ASN A 75 -7.73 14.35 13.58
CA ASN A 75 -8.70 14.18 12.50
C ASN A 75 -10.10 13.91 13.05
N GLN A 76 -10.21 13.02 14.04
CA GLN A 76 -11.46 12.71 14.72
C GLN A 76 -12.02 13.89 15.50
N LEU A 77 -11.15 14.67 16.16
CA LEU A 77 -11.57 15.88 16.86
C LEU A 77 -12.18 16.89 15.88
N VAL A 78 -11.56 17.11 14.72
CA VAL A 78 -12.10 18.01 13.70
C VAL A 78 -13.41 17.47 13.12
N ALA A 79 -13.47 16.17 12.84
CA ALA A 79 -14.71 15.53 12.40
C ALA A 79 -15.83 15.76 13.41
N PHE A 80 -15.60 15.48 14.69
CA PHE A 80 -16.55 15.74 15.76
C PHE A 80 -16.98 17.22 15.87
N LEU A 81 -16.02 18.16 15.83
CA LEU A 81 -16.31 19.59 15.91
C LEU A 81 -17.12 20.10 14.72
N THR A 82 -17.01 19.43 13.57
CA THR A 82 -17.80 19.75 12.37
C THR A 82 -19.05 18.88 12.21
N LEU A 83 -19.40 18.08 13.22
CA LEU A 83 -20.51 17.13 13.17
C LEU A 83 -20.42 16.18 11.96
N ASP A 84 -19.21 15.71 11.66
CA ASP A 84 -18.83 14.84 10.54
C ASP A 84 -19.13 15.39 9.14
N ILE A 85 -19.46 16.69 9.02
CA ILE A 85 -19.56 17.35 7.72
C ILE A 85 -18.19 17.36 7.04
N PHE A 86 -17.12 17.54 7.81
CA PHE A 86 -15.75 17.49 7.35
C PHE A 86 -14.99 16.38 8.07
N THR A 87 -14.61 15.34 7.32
CA THR A 87 -13.99 14.12 7.85
C THR A 87 -12.57 13.99 7.33
N PRO A 88 -11.61 14.74 7.91
CA PRO A 88 -10.23 14.69 7.45
C PRO A 88 -9.58 13.34 7.74
N MET A 89 -8.61 12.95 6.91
CA MET A 89 -7.75 11.78 7.14
C MET A 89 -6.32 12.06 6.74
N SER A 90 -5.38 11.32 7.32
CA SER A 90 -3.98 11.35 6.93
C SER A 90 -3.71 10.24 5.92
N ILE A 91 -3.04 10.57 4.82
CA ILE A 91 -2.59 9.61 3.81
C ILE A 91 -1.09 9.73 3.72
N LYS A 92 -0.39 8.62 3.95
CA LYS A 92 1.06 8.50 3.82
C LYS A 92 1.38 7.44 2.77
N VAL A 93 2.21 7.81 1.81
CA VAL A 93 2.63 6.93 0.72
C VAL A 93 4.13 6.82 0.76
N THR A 94 4.65 5.62 0.96
CA THR A 94 6.07 5.33 0.81
C THR A 94 6.31 4.86 -0.62
N CYS A 95 7.16 5.57 -1.36
CA CYS A 95 7.49 5.21 -2.74
C CYS A 95 8.36 3.95 -2.77
N ALA A 96 8.23 3.16 -3.84
CA ALA A 96 9.11 2.01 -4.08
C ALA A 96 10.53 2.45 -4.41
N GLU A 97 11.50 1.67 -3.94
CA GLU A 97 12.89 1.78 -4.37
C GLU A 97 12.98 1.44 -5.85
N GLY A 98 13.67 2.27 -6.61
CA GLY A 98 13.99 1.96 -7.99
C GLY A 98 14.98 0.81 -8.06
N GLY A 99 14.59 -0.28 -8.69
CA GLY A 99 15.48 -1.42 -8.90
C GLY A 99 14.74 -2.74 -8.94
N ARG A 100 14.53 -3.26 -10.16
CA ARG A 100 13.98 -4.59 -10.52
C ARG A 100 12.61 -4.91 -9.88
N ALA A 101 11.84 -5.80 -10.52
CA ALA A 101 10.66 -6.35 -9.85
C ALA A 101 11.08 -7.07 -8.57
N SER A 102 10.18 -7.15 -7.58
CA SER A 102 10.37 -7.97 -6.39
C SER A 102 10.92 -9.35 -6.79
N VAL A 103 12.19 -9.60 -6.47
CA VAL A 103 12.86 -10.88 -6.71
C VAL A 103 12.47 -11.76 -5.54
N SER A 104 11.72 -12.82 -5.80
CA SER A 104 11.42 -13.81 -4.75
C SER A 104 12.75 -14.38 -4.23
N PRO A 105 13.00 -14.39 -2.91
CA PRO A 105 14.23 -14.96 -2.34
C PRO A 105 14.44 -16.44 -2.69
N THR A 106 13.36 -17.12 -3.09
CA THR A 106 13.35 -18.56 -3.41
C THR A 106 13.34 -18.81 -4.92
N ALA A 107 13.21 -17.77 -5.75
CA ALA A 107 13.25 -17.96 -7.19
C ALA A 107 14.67 -18.29 -7.66
N PRO A 108 14.82 -19.22 -8.60
CA PRO A 108 16.13 -19.54 -9.16
C PRO A 108 16.67 -18.35 -9.97
N THR A 109 17.93 -17.98 -9.69
CA THR A 109 18.66 -16.91 -10.37
C THR A 109 19.86 -17.49 -11.10
N ILE A 110 20.05 -17.10 -12.35
CA ILE A 110 21.21 -17.42 -13.18
C ILE A 110 22.06 -16.16 -13.32
N ASP A 111 23.24 -16.16 -12.73
CA ASP A 111 24.25 -15.13 -12.95
C ASP A 111 25.00 -15.42 -14.26
N VAL A 112 25.03 -14.46 -15.17
CA VAL A 112 25.73 -14.54 -16.46
C VAL A 112 27.10 -13.85 -16.38
N GLY A 113 27.31 -12.98 -15.40
CA GLY A 113 28.49 -12.14 -15.23
C GLY A 113 28.50 -10.91 -16.15
N ALA A 114 29.15 -9.84 -15.67
CA ALA A 114 29.13 -8.51 -16.28
C ALA A 114 29.73 -8.44 -17.70
N ASP A 115 30.61 -9.38 -18.06
CA ASP A 115 31.33 -9.43 -19.34
C ASP A 115 30.89 -10.59 -20.24
N ALA A 116 29.66 -11.10 -20.04
CA ALA A 116 29.14 -12.23 -20.79
C ALA A 116 29.10 -12.01 -22.30
N THR A 117 29.49 -13.02 -23.08
CA THR A 117 29.31 -13.00 -24.54
C THR A 117 27.82 -13.15 -24.90
N PRO A 118 27.39 -12.69 -26.09
CA PRO A 118 26.02 -12.88 -26.57
C PRO A 118 25.55 -14.33 -26.54
N GLU A 119 26.46 -15.29 -26.75
CA GLU A 119 26.19 -16.72 -26.69
C GLU A 119 25.90 -17.17 -25.25
N GLN A 120 26.68 -16.71 -24.28
CA GLN A 120 26.48 -17.01 -22.86
C GLN A 120 25.15 -16.45 -22.35
N ILE A 121 24.75 -15.26 -22.83
CA ILE A 121 23.45 -14.66 -22.49
C ILE A 121 22.30 -15.51 -23.06
N ARG A 122 22.36 -15.94 -24.33
CA ARG A 122 21.33 -16.78 -24.96
C ARG A 122 21.16 -18.12 -24.26
N ASP A 123 22.27 -18.72 -23.86
CA ASP A 123 22.30 -19.97 -23.12
C ASP A 123 21.71 -19.81 -21.71
N ALA A 124 22.05 -18.72 -21.00
CA ALA A 124 21.46 -18.38 -19.70
C ALA A 124 19.93 -18.19 -19.79
N ILE A 125 19.44 -17.48 -20.82
CA ILE A 125 18.00 -17.31 -21.05
C ILE A 125 17.32 -18.65 -21.30
N SER A 126 17.93 -19.52 -22.13
CA SER A 126 17.38 -20.85 -22.45
C SER A 126 17.26 -21.72 -21.18
N ARG A 127 18.26 -21.66 -20.30
CA ARG A 127 18.20 -22.32 -18.98
C ARG A 127 17.13 -21.72 -18.07
N ALA A 128 17.01 -20.39 -18.02
CA ALA A 128 16.01 -19.71 -17.20
C ALA A 128 14.58 -20.13 -17.59
N VAL A 129 14.29 -20.23 -18.89
CA VAL A 129 13.01 -20.73 -19.40
C VAL A 129 12.77 -22.17 -18.92
N GLY A 130 13.77 -23.04 -19.03
CA GLY A 130 13.67 -24.42 -18.55
C GLY A 130 13.39 -24.53 -17.04
N LEU A 131 14.01 -23.68 -16.22
CA LEU A 131 13.76 -23.61 -14.79
C LEU A 131 12.36 -23.10 -14.47
N SER A 132 11.92 -22.05 -15.18
CA SER A 132 10.60 -21.46 -14.99
C SER A 132 9.48 -22.45 -15.31
N LEU A 133 9.61 -23.19 -16.42
CA LEU A 133 8.64 -24.22 -16.82
C LEU A 133 8.55 -25.36 -15.80
N ARG A 134 9.68 -25.78 -15.20
CA ARG A 134 9.72 -26.87 -14.21
C ARG A 134 9.18 -26.45 -12.85
N ALA A 135 9.54 -25.25 -12.41
CA ALA A 135 9.15 -24.73 -11.10
C ALA A 135 7.75 -24.10 -11.10
N ASN A 136 7.16 -23.86 -12.28
CA ASN A 136 5.96 -23.06 -12.49
C ASN A 136 6.04 -21.71 -11.75
N ALA A 137 7.23 -21.10 -11.81
CA ALA A 137 7.63 -19.91 -11.07
C ALA A 137 8.60 -19.07 -11.91
N PRO A 138 8.77 -17.76 -11.65
CA PRO A 138 9.75 -16.95 -12.36
C PRO A 138 11.19 -17.44 -12.10
N ALA A 139 12.04 -17.32 -13.12
CA ALA A 139 13.49 -17.49 -13.02
C ALA A 139 14.16 -16.21 -13.50
N TYR A 140 15.19 -15.74 -12.78
CA TYR A 140 15.84 -14.46 -13.05
C TYR A 140 17.20 -14.68 -13.72
N VAL A 141 17.58 -13.74 -14.58
CA VAL A 141 18.90 -13.68 -15.22
C VAL A 141 19.57 -12.38 -14.78
N GLU A 142 20.73 -12.48 -14.16
CA GLU A 142 21.50 -11.34 -13.64
C GLU A 142 22.84 -11.19 -14.37
N TYR A 143 23.34 -9.95 -14.41
CA TYR A 143 24.60 -9.55 -15.05
C TYR A 143 25.52 -8.96 -13.99
#